data_AF-A0A2E6QEF3-F1
#
_entry.id   AF-A0A2E6QEF3-F1
#
_cell.length_a   1.000
_cell.length_b   1.000
_cell.length_c   1.000
_cell.angle_alpha   90.00
_cell.angle_beta   90.00
_cell.angle_gamma   90.00
#
_symmetry.space_group_name_H-M   'P 1'
#
loop_
_entity.id
_entity.type
_entity.pdbx_description
1 polymer ?
#
loop_
_entity_poly.entity_id
_entity_poly.type
_entity_poly.pdbx_seq_one_letter_code
_entity_poly.pdbx_strand_id
1 'polypeptide(L)'
;MVLKYLKFPHMRYLLPRGGRPIGVVHFLPVLALTLTNEKRSRNPMSQVALFGRGAALAALSALALGFTADDADAAVISTEAFSYTGNVTVYDTLSDAQLGINARSGPHPIPTGVNGTESTLPNARDGSLYIDTGTGEFDFLTAWYFTPPAHVGTGTDGFGNPNNTNTGFVQLYDTDGSSLSALDMGWNSSDTEFSIHAEGANAGSGEFARLWPAPMIGGAAALSSGEFLEYTFDMTLSYGTPIPDHNTTDFPTDVAGGFSAIFQNTNTTDTALNGFYVVDFSFQRDTYAESAGAVALYDGSRGIVSVVDVPEPGALAVFGLGLAGLVVTRRKRTA
;
A
#
# COMPACT_ATOMS: atom_id res chain seq x y z
N MET A 1 -40.97 21.89 -28.02
CA MET A 1 -39.86 21.79 -29.00
C MET A 1 -38.70 22.60 -28.41
N VAL A 2 -37.62 22.07 -27.85
CA VAL A 2 -37.01 20.74 -27.77
C VAL A 2 -36.43 20.57 -26.35
N LEU A 3 -36.78 19.47 -25.70
CA LEU A 3 -36.12 18.97 -24.48
C LEU A 3 -34.77 18.37 -24.90
N LYS A 4 -33.64 18.87 -24.40
CA LYS A 4 -32.33 18.22 -24.59
C LYS A 4 -31.89 17.58 -23.28
N TYR A 5 -32.03 16.25 -23.25
CA TYR A 5 -31.37 15.34 -22.34
C TYR A 5 -29.84 15.50 -22.49
N LEU A 6 -29.13 15.78 -21.40
CA LEU A 6 -27.71 15.48 -21.32
C LEU A 6 -27.55 14.05 -20.79
N LYS A 7 -26.94 13.22 -21.63
CA LYS A 7 -26.53 11.84 -21.33
C LYS A 7 -25.37 11.85 -20.34
N PHE A 8 -25.52 11.13 -19.23
CA PHE A 8 -24.40 10.66 -18.42
C PHE A 8 -23.74 9.45 -19.11
N PRO A 9 -22.41 9.39 -19.28
CA PRO A 9 -21.74 8.16 -19.60
C PRO A 9 -21.46 7.37 -18.30
N HIS A 10 -22.24 6.30 -18.12
CA HIS A 10 -21.88 5.02 -17.50
C HIS A 10 -20.87 5.01 -16.32
N MET A 11 -21.37 5.15 -15.09
CA MET A 11 -20.90 4.29 -14.00
C MET A 11 -21.49 2.90 -14.23
N ARG A 12 -20.69 1.98 -14.79
CA ARG A 12 -20.98 0.56 -14.69
C ARG A 12 -20.39 0.10 -13.37
N TYR A 13 -21.27 -0.32 -12.45
CA TYR A 13 -20.87 -1.23 -11.38
C TYR A 13 -20.22 -2.46 -12.03
N LEU A 14 -18.90 -2.57 -11.93
CA LEU A 14 -18.18 -3.79 -12.21
C LEU A 14 -18.38 -4.68 -10.98
N LEU A 15 -19.29 -5.65 -11.09
CA LEU A 15 -19.26 -6.82 -10.24
C LEU A 15 -17.89 -7.51 -10.44
N PRO A 16 -17.17 -7.89 -9.37
CA PRO A 16 -15.86 -8.50 -9.50
C PRO A 16 -15.99 -9.83 -10.24
N ARG A 17 -15.48 -9.87 -11.47
CA ARG A 17 -15.29 -11.11 -12.23
C ARG A 17 -13.90 -11.64 -11.93
N GLY A 18 -13.84 -12.60 -11.01
CA GLY A 18 -12.83 -13.64 -10.95
C GLY A 18 -11.38 -13.17 -11.00
N GLY A 19 -10.88 -12.66 -9.88
CA GLY A 19 -9.44 -12.63 -9.61
C GLY A 19 -8.89 -14.05 -9.62
N ARG A 20 -7.80 -14.27 -10.37
CA ARG A 20 -7.02 -15.50 -10.28
C ARG A 20 -6.12 -15.39 -9.03
N PRO A 21 -5.93 -16.47 -8.27
CA PRO A 21 -5.03 -16.42 -7.13
C PRO A 21 -3.61 -16.11 -7.58
N ILE A 22 -2.98 -15.15 -6.91
CA ILE A 22 -1.56 -14.86 -7.01
C ILE A 22 -0.81 -16.08 -6.46
N GLY A 23 -0.16 -16.82 -7.35
CA GLY A 23 0.65 -17.97 -6.97
C GLY A 23 1.96 -17.52 -6.34
N VAL A 24 2.06 -17.60 -5.02
CA VAL A 24 3.34 -17.49 -4.31
C VAL A 24 4.22 -18.67 -4.70
N VAL A 25 5.28 -18.42 -5.46
CA VAL A 25 6.30 -19.43 -5.78
C VAL A 25 7.26 -19.52 -4.60
N HIS A 26 7.02 -20.46 -3.69
CA HIS A 26 7.99 -20.78 -2.65
C HIS A 26 9.14 -21.62 -3.23
N PHE A 27 10.35 -21.08 -3.19
CA PHE A 27 11.57 -21.87 -3.28
C PHE A 27 11.71 -22.73 -2.02
N LEU A 28 11.57 -24.05 -2.19
CA LEU A 28 11.89 -25.03 -1.15
C LEU A 28 13.39 -25.01 -0.86
N PRO A 29 13.83 -24.95 0.40
CA PRO A 29 15.17 -25.41 0.75
C PRO A 29 15.22 -26.93 0.58
N VAL A 30 16.05 -27.40 -0.37
CA VAL A 30 16.45 -28.80 -0.45
C VAL A 30 17.25 -29.13 0.81
N LEU A 31 16.61 -29.75 1.79
CA LEU A 31 17.30 -30.36 2.91
C LEU A 31 18.05 -31.60 2.39
N ALA A 32 19.31 -31.40 1.99
CA ALA A 32 20.22 -32.48 1.64
C ALA A 32 20.61 -33.25 2.91
N LEU A 33 19.86 -34.32 3.21
CA LEU A 33 20.22 -35.28 4.25
C LEU A 33 21.49 -36.02 3.80
N THR A 34 22.65 -35.56 4.26
CA THR A 34 23.92 -36.24 4.02
C THR A 34 23.98 -37.47 4.93
N LEU A 35 23.63 -38.64 4.38
CA LEU A 35 23.85 -39.92 5.06
C LEU A 35 25.35 -40.20 5.10
N THR A 36 25.97 -39.95 6.25
CA THR A 36 27.34 -40.40 6.54
C THR A 36 27.39 -41.92 6.57
N ASN A 37 28.23 -42.48 5.72
CA ASN A 37 28.47 -43.89 5.51
C ASN A 37 29.27 -44.47 6.69
N GLU A 38 28.59 -44.93 7.76
CA GLU A 38 29.26 -45.64 8.85
C GLU A 38 29.43 -47.14 8.54
N LYS A 39 30.67 -47.58 8.76
CA LYS A 39 31.20 -48.92 8.56
C LYS A 39 30.45 -49.98 9.38
N ARG A 40 30.08 -51.05 8.67
CA ARG A 40 30.10 -52.48 9.08
C ARG A 40 30.19 -52.79 10.58
N SER A 41 29.07 -53.24 11.14
CA SER A 41 29.06 -54.26 12.20
C SER A 41 28.12 -55.40 11.79
N ARG A 42 28.67 -56.62 11.75
CA ARG A 42 27.94 -57.85 11.45
C ARG A 42 27.25 -58.32 12.72
N ASN A 43 25.92 -58.36 12.72
CA ASN A 43 25.13 -59.26 13.58
C ASN A 43 23.76 -59.51 12.93
N PRO A 44 23.45 -60.72 12.46
CA PRO A 44 22.15 -61.04 11.89
C PRO A 44 21.30 -61.74 12.95
N MET A 45 20.59 -61.00 13.80
CA MET A 45 19.44 -61.55 14.54
C MET A 45 18.61 -60.44 15.20
N SER A 46 17.68 -59.84 14.43
CA SER A 46 16.38 -59.32 14.89
C SER A 46 15.73 -58.46 13.80
N GLN A 47 15.03 -59.08 12.83
CA GLN A 47 14.16 -58.36 11.88
C GLN A 47 12.74 -58.96 11.87
N VAL A 48 12.12 -59.05 13.04
CA VAL A 48 10.67 -59.28 13.12
C VAL A 48 10.12 -58.40 14.24
N ALA A 49 9.63 -57.22 13.87
CA ALA A 49 8.64 -56.39 14.56
C ALA A 49 8.90 -54.88 14.35
N LEU A 50 8.86 -54.40 13.11
CA LEU A 50 8.81 -52.94 12.88
C LEU A 50 8.03 -52.54 11.62
N PHE A 51 6.92 -53.24 11.32
CA PHE A 51 6.03 -52.88 10.20
C PHE A 51 4.61 -52.46 10.62
N GLY A 52 4.38 -52.17 11.91
CA GLY A 52 3.04 -51.89 12.43
C GLY A 52 2.76 -50.47 12.95
N ARG A 53 3.71 -49.52 12.84
CA ARG A 53 3.55 -48.17 13.43
C ARG A 53 3.74 -46.99 12.47
N GLY A 54 4.10 -47.24 11.22
CA GLY A 54 4.36 -46.18 10.22
C GLY A 54 3.10 -45.53 9.61
N ALA A 55 1.94 -46.21 9.65
CA ALA A 55 0.74 -45.72 8.96
C ALA A 55 -0.08 -44.68 9.76
N ALA A 56 0.12 -44.58 11.08
CA ALA A 56 -0.64 -43.63 11.91
C ALA A 56 0.02 -42.24 12.01
N LEU A 57 1.31 -42.10 11.70
CA LEU A 57 2.01 -40.82 11.74
C LEU A 57 1.92 -40.06 10.41
N ALA A 58 1.72 -40.75 9.28
CA ALA A 58 1.60 -40.11 7.97
C ALA A 58 0.25 -39.38 7.76
N ALA A 59 -0.81 -39.77 8.49
CA ALA A 59 -2.12 -39.15 8.39
C ALA A 59 -2.25 -37.85 9.22
N LEU A 60 -1.37 -37.61 10.21
CA LEU A 60 -1.36 -36.36 10.97
C LEU A 60 -0.56 -35.26 10.26
N SER A 61 0.48 -35.63 9.49
CA SER A 61 1.31 -34.67 8.74
C SER A 61 0.61 -34.09 7.51
N ALA A 62 -0.44 -34.76 6.99
CA ALA A 62 -1.22 -34.28 5.85
C ALA A 62 -2.35 -33.31 6.25
N LEU A 63 -2.68 -33.18 7.54
CA LEU A 63 -3.71 -32.25 8.03
C LEU A 63 -3.17 -30.85 8.35
N ALA A 64 -1.84 -30.67 8.38
CA ALA A 64 -1.17 -29.42 8.70
C ALA A 64 -0.74 -28.60 7.46
N LEU A 65 -1.00 -29.08 6.24
CA LEU A 65 -0.58 -28.44 4.98
C LEU A 65 -1.73 -27.72 4.25
N GLY A 66 -2.86 -27.48 4.93
CA GLY A 66 -4.08 -26.92 4.35
C GLY A 66 -4.52 -25.57 4.93
N PHE A 67 -3.64 -24.85 5.64
CA PHE A 67 -3.86 -23.42 5.90
C PHE A 67 -3.36 -22.66 4.67
N THR A 68 -4.11 -22.74 3.58
CA THR A 68 -3.91 -21.87 2.43
C THR A 68 -4.46 -20.51 2.79
N ALA A 69 -3.59 -19.50 2.69
CA ALA A 69 -3.84 -18.06 2.61
C ALA A 69 -5.05 -17.56 3.41
N ASP A 70 -4.75 -16.80 4.48
CA ASP A 70 -5.66 -15.78 4.99
C ASP A 70 -6.34 -15.09 3.80
N ASP A 71 -7.66 -15.17 3.73
CA ASP A 71 -8.42 -14.25 2.90
C ASP A 71 -8.11 -12.88 3.52
N ALA A 72 -7.15 -12.15 2.95
CA ALA A 72 -6.85 -10.80 3.37
C ALA A 72 -8.15 -10.01 3.30
N ASP A 73 -8.47 -9.32 4.39
CA ASP A 73 -9.68 -8.51 4.46
C ASP A 73 -9.73 -7.59 3.25
N ALA A 74 -10.88 -7.60 2.55
CA ALA A 74 -11.10 -6.66 1.47
C ALA A 74 -11.23 -5.28 2.12
N ALA A 75 -10.27 -4.41 1.83
CA ALA A 75 -10.17 -3.09 2.41
C ALA A 75 -10.07 -2.05 1.30
N VAL A 76 -10.86 -0.99 1.45
CA VAL A 76 -10.80 0.19 0.59
C VAL A 76 -10.52 1.39 1.48
N ILE A 77 -9.41 2.06 1.20
CA ILE A 77 -9.00 3.31 1.85
C ILE A 77 -8.96 4.39 0.79
N SER A 78 -9.58 5.53 1.09
CA SER A 78 -9.49 6.74 0.28
C SER A 78 -9.44 7.93 1.22
N THR A 79 -8.30 8.59 1.29
CA THR A 79 -8.16 9.82 2.07
C THR A 79 -7.38 10.87 1.31
N GLU A 80 -7.92 12.08 1.30
CA GLU A 80 -7.19 13.28 0.89
C GLU A 80 -6.97 14.25 2.07
N ALA A 81 -7.30 13.82 3.29
CA ALA A 81 -7.27 14.66 4.49
C ALA A 81 -5.90 14.65 5.19
N PHE A 82 -4.83 14.79 4.42
CA PHE A 82 -3.50 14.97 4.96
C PHE A 82 -2.67 15.83 4.02
N SER A 83 -1.63 16.41 4.59
CA SER A 83 -0.58 17.10 3.85
C SER A 83 0.75 16.44 4.12
N TYR A 84 1.75 16.80 3.33
CA TYR A 84 3.12 16.35 3.56
C TYR A 84 4.14 17.47 3.39
N THR A 85 5.21 17.38 4.18
CA THR A 85 6.40 18.23 4.07
C THR A 85 7.64 17.36 4.17
N GLY A 86 8.81 17.90 3.86
CA GLY A 86 10.04 17.12 3.98
C GLY A 86 11.15 17.62 3.09
N ASN A 87 12.02 16.72 2.67
CA ASN A 87 13.19 17.06 1.87
C ASN A 87 13.40 16.09 0.72
N VAL A 88 14.06 16.60 -0.32
CA VAL A 88 14.59 15.80 -1.43
C VAL A 88 16.08 16.05 -1.55
N THR A 89 16.89 14.99 -1.48
CA THR A 89 18.35 15.08 -1.67
C THR A 89 18.76 14.30 -2.90
N VAL A 90 19.62 14.88 -3.73
CA VAL A 90 19.94 14.35 -5.06
C VAL A 90 21.38 13.85 -5.10
N TYR A 91 21.58 12.68 -5.68
CA TYR A 91 22.85 11.96 -5.79
C TYR A 91 23.11 11.54 -7.24
N ASP A 92 24.39 11.38 -7.58
CA ASP A 92 24.80 10.91 -8.92
C ASP A 92 24.79 9.38 -9.05
N THR A 93 24.92 8.64 -7.94
CA THR A 93 24.92 7.17 -7.94
C THR A 93 23.93 6.58 -6.94
N LEU A 94 23.43 5.38 -7.23
CA LEU A 94 22.53 4.64 -6.32
C LEU A 94 23.23 4.33 -4.99
N SER A 95 24.51 3.95 -5.04
CA SER A 95 25.27 3.63 -3.84
C SER A 95 25.41 4.83 -2.91
N ASP A 96 25.63 6.02 -3.46
CA ASP A 96 25.70 7.26 -2.69
C ASP A 96 24.34 7.62 -2.08
N ALA A 97 23.25 7.42 -2.83
CA ALA A 97 21.88 7.62 -2.36
C ALA A 97 21.52 6.69 -1.19
N GLN A 98 21.81 5.39 -1.32
CA GLN A 98 21.55 4.38 -0.29
C GLN A 98 22.37 4.60 0.99
N LEU A 99 23.57 5.16 0.87
CA LEU A 99 24.45 5.44 2.00
C LEU A 99 24.28 6.85 2.57
N GLY A 100 23.55 7.74 1.87
CA GLY A 100 23.39 9.14 2.25
C GLY A 100 24.70 9.94 2.22
N ILE A 101 25.59 9.68 1.25
CA ILE A 101 26.92 10.32 1.14
C ILE A 101 27.10 10.99 -0.22
N ASN A 102 28.02 11.95 -0.33
CA ASN A 102 28.37 12.60 -1.61
C ASN A 102 27.17 13.19 -2.39
N ALA A 103 26.22 13.81 -1.69
CA ALA A 103 25.07 14.44 -2.33
C ALA A 103 25.51 15.44 -3.43
N ARG A 104 24.93 15.30 -4.62
CA ARG A 104 25.06 16.29 -5.71
C ARG A 104 24.44 17.62 -5.31
N SER A 105 23.26 17.57 -4.68
CA SER A 105 22.56 18.76 -4.19
C SER A 105 21.51 18.42 -3.14
N GLY A 106 21.07 19.41 -2.37
CA GLY A 106 20.05 19.27 -1.33
C GLY A 106 20.65 19.31 0.09
N PRO A 107 19.83 19.11 1.14
CA PRO A 107 18.38 18.82 1.06
C PRO A 107 17.59 20.00 0.50
N HIS A 108 16.70 19.71 -0.45
CA HIS A 108 15.76 20.68 -1.01
C HIS A 108 14.44 20.59 -0.25
N PRO A 109 14.08 21.61 0.54
CA PRO A 109 12.89 21.52 1.37
C PRO A 109 11.62 21.61 0.52
N ILE A 110 10.62 20.86 0.95
CA ILE A 110 9.23 21.02 0.54
C ILE A 110 8.53 21.77 1.68
N PRO A 111 8.38 23.10 1.57
CA PRO A 111 7.83 23.88 2.66
C PRO A 111 6.34 23.60 2.86
N THR A 112 5.90 23.64 4.12
CA THR A 112 4.51 23.87 4.51
C THR A 112 4.13 25.29 4.10
N GLY A 113 3.28 25.44 3.08
CA GLY A 113 2.93 26.76 2.56
C GLY A 113 1.99 27.55 3.48
N VAL A 114 2.35 28.79 3.85
CA VAL A 114 1.39 29.86 4.19
C VAL A 114 1.08 30.63 2.90
N ASN A 115 -0.19 30.70 2.51
CA ASN A 115 -0.58 31.09 1.14
C ASN A 115 -1.13 32.53 1.06
N GLY A 116 -0.64 33.29 0.06
CA GLY A 116 -1.15 34.61 -0.34
C GLY A 116 -2.22 34.54 -1.44
N THR A 117 -2.72 35.69 -1.91
CA THR A 117 -4.03 35.82 -2.58
C THR A 117 -4.13 35.63 -4.09
N GLU A 118 -3.06 35.40 -4.88
CA GLU A 118 -3.21 35.22 -6.35
C GLU A 118 -2.28 34.15 -6.99
N SER A 119 -2.88 33.35 -7.88
CA SER A 119 -2.35 32.28 -8.77
C SER A 119 -1.98 30.92 -8.15
N THR A 120 -2.44 29.85 -8.82
CA THR A 120 -1.80 28.52 -8.97
C THR A 120 -0.75 28.19 -7.91
N LEU A 121 -1.15 27.50 -6.85
CA LEU A 121 -0.42 27.42 -5.58
C LEU A 121 0.92 26.68 -5.75
N PRO A 122 2.07 27.34 -5.53
CA PRO A 122 3.36 26.66 -5.59
C PRO A 122 3.56 25.68 -4.44
N ASN A 123 2.87 25.85 -3.30
CA ASN A 123 3.23 25.26 -2.00
C ASN A 123 2.09 24.56 -1.21
N ALA A 124 0.87 24.43 -1.75
CA ALA A 124 -0.11 23.51 -1.15
C ALA A 124 0.41 22.08 -1.31
N ARG A 125 0.34 21.22 -0.30
CA ARG A 125 0.86 19.84 -0.37
C ARG A 125 -0.12 18.88 0.24
N ASP A 126 -1.34 18.94 -0.25
CA ASP A 126 -2.35 17.96 0.12
C ASP A 126 -1.94 16.63 -0.54
N GLY A 127 -1.92 15.57 0.26
CA GLY A 127 -1.72 14.21 -0.22
C GLY A 127 -3.05 13.57 -0.57
N SER A 128 -2.99 12.58 -1.44
CA SER A 128 -4.09 11.68 -1.77
C SER A 128 -3.57 10.27 -1.61
N LEU A 129 -4.34 9.46 -0.90
CA LEU A 129 -4.12 8.04 -0.72
C LEU A 129 -5.36 7.31 -1.22
N TYR A 130 -5.14 6.31 -2.07
CA TYR A 130 -6.16 5.33 -2.43
C TYR A 130 -5.56 3.93 -2.34
N ILE A 131 -6.26 3.01 -1.70
CA ILE A 131 -5.87 1.61 -1.58
C ILE A 131 -7.11 0.76 -1.77
N ASP A 132 -7.03 -0.27 -2.61
CA ASP A 132 -8.08 -1.28 -2.78
C ASP A 132 -7.41 -2.67 -2.81
N THR A 133 -7.50 -3.41 -1.70
CA THR A 133 -6.88 -4.73 -1.60
C THR A 133 -7.55 -5.77 -2.49
N GLY A 134 -8.78 -5.51 -2.98
CA GLY A 134 -9.50 -6.36 -3.91
C GLY A 134 -8.96 -6.29 -5.34
N THR A 135 -8.41 -5.15 -5.75
CA THR A 135 -7.72 -4.96 -7.04
C THR A 135 -6.20 -5.02 -6.92
N GLY A 136 -5.66 -4.83 -5.72
CA GLY A 136 -4.24 -4.62 -5.46
C GLY A 136 -3.79 -3.17 -5.59
N GLU A 137 -4.70 -2.24 -5.90
CA GLU A 137 -4.36 -0.84 -6.18
C GLU A 137 -3.77 -0.14 -4.94
N PHE A 138 -2.64 0.56 -5.15
CA PHE A 138 -1.98 1.39 -4.15
C PHE A 138 -1.52 2.70 -4.78
N ASP A 139 -2.13 3.79 -4.34
CA ASP A 139 -1.87 5.12 -4.87
C ASP A 139 -1.46 6.08 -3.76
N PHE A 140 -0.26 6.64 -3.89
CA PHE A 140 0.17 7.79 -3.11
C PHE A 140 0.60 8.91 -4.05
N LEU A 141 -0.14 10.01 -4.03
CA LEU A 141 0.10 11.13 -4.95
C LEU A 141 -0.24 12.47 -4.33
N THR A 142 0.31 13.54 -4.89
CA THR A 142 -0.15 14.89 -4.57
C THR A 142 -1.58 15.07 -5.04
N ALA A 143 -2.47 15.53 -4.16
CA ALA A 143 -3.91 15.55 -4.40
C ALA A 143 -4.28 16.33 -5.66
N TRP A 144 -5.01 15.68 -6.56
CA TRP A 144 -5.42 16.25 -7.85
C TRP A 144 -6.82 16.87 -7.80
N TYR A 145 -7.67 16.51 -6.85
CA TYR A 145 -9.09 16.85 -6.95
C TYR A 145 -9.63 17.91 -5.99
N PHE A 146 -8.83 18.47 -5.08
CA PHE A 146 -9.26 19.62 -4.29
C PHE A 146 -9.54 20.86 -5.16
N THR A 147 -10.75 21.39 -5.02
CA THR A 147 -11.26 22.51 -5.80
C THR A 147 -11.77 23.49 -4.78
N PRO A 148 -11.17 24.69 -4.68
CA PRO A 148 -11.69 25.72 -3.78
C PRO A 148 -13.16 26.00 -4.09
N PRO A 149 -13.97 26.39 -3.09
CA PRO A 149 -15.40 26.63 -3.28
C PRO A 149 -15.77 27.54 -4.45
N ALA A 150 -14.94 28.55 -4.73
CA ALA A 150 -15.15 29.48 -5.84
C ALA A 150 -15.06 28.82 -7.24
N HIS A 151 -14.49 27.62 -7.33
CA HIS A 151 -14.22 26.88 -8.55
C HIS A 151 -15.05 25.58 -8.68
N VAL A 152 -15.88 25.25 -7.69
CA VAL A 152 -16.74 24.07 -7.77
C VAL A 152 -17.86 24.31 -8.77
N GLY A 153 -18.04 23.37 -9.70
CA GLY A 153 -19.08 23.44 -10.75
C GLY A 153 -18.78 24.41 -11.89
N THR A 154 -17.61 25.06 -11.90
CA THR A 154 -17.17 25.91 -13.01
C THR A 154 -16.43 25.14 -14.11
N GLY A 155 -16.33 23.81 -13.98
CA GLY A 155 -15.57 22.95 -14.89
C GLY A 155 -14.05 23.07 -14.72
N THR A 156 -13.61 23.65 -13.61
CA THR A 156 -12.20 23.80 -13.23
C THR A 156 -11.90 22.96 -11.98
N ASP A 157 -12.40 21.73 -11.95
CA ASP A 157 -12.11 20.82 -10.85
C ASP A 157 -10.60 20.54 -10.80
N GLY A 158 -10.04 20.53 -9.60
CA GLY A 158 -8.59 20.49 -9.37
C GLY A 158 -7.86 21.82 -9.55
N PHE A 159 -8.59 22.93 -9.75
CA PHE A 159 -7.98 24.25 -9.84
C PHE A 159 -7.32 24.66 -8.52
N GLY A 160 -6.04 25.02 -8.57
CA GLY A 160 -5.25 25.37 -7.39
C GLY A 160 -4.44 24.22 -6.83
N ASN A 161 -4.67 22.98 -7.29
CA ASN A 161 -3.89 21.85 -6.83
C ASN A 161 -2.47 21.83 -7.37
N PRO A 162 -1.54 21.25 -6.60
CA PRO A 162 -0.22 20.98 -7.12
C PRO A 162 -0.35 19.94 -8.24
N ASN A 163 0.36 20.20 -9.33
CA ASN A 163 0.49 19.32 -10.47
C ASN A 163 1.97 18.96 -10.64
N ASN A 164 2.28 18.21 -11.69
CA ASN A 164 3.63 17.76 -12.03
C ASN A 164 4.66 18.87 -12.33
N THR A 165 4.27 20.14 -12.26
CA THR A 165 5.16 21.30 -12.37
C THR A 165 5.44 21.95 -11.01
N ASN A 166 4.76 21.54 -9.94
CA ASN A 166 4.94 22.09 -8.62
C ASN A 166 6.14 21.47 -7.89
N THR A 167 6.76 22.26 -7.02
CA THR A 167 7.69 21.77 -6.01
C THR A 167 7.05 20.62 -5.23
N GLY A 168 7.82 19.63 -4.77
CA GLY A 168 7.32 18.53 -3.95
C GLY A 168 6.22 17.65 -4.55
N PHE A 169 5.90 17.78 -5.84
CA PHE A 169 5.03 16.85 -6.53
C PHE A 169 5.53 15.40 -6.39
N VAL A 170 4.60 14.48 -6.13
CA VAL A 170 4.84 13.03 -6.04
C VAL A 170 3.65 12.31 -6.67
N GLN A 171 3.92 11.22 -7.38
CA GLN A 171 2.88 10.34 -7.90
C GLN A 171 3.44 8.91 -7.98
N LEU A 172 2.88 8.04 -7.16
CA LEU A 172 2.96 6.59 -7.24
C LEU A 172 1.52 6.12 -7.44
N TYR A 173 1.19 5.60 -8.63
CA TYR A 173 -0.16 5.24 -9.03
C TYR A 173 -0.14 3.78 -9.52
N ASP A 174 -0.01 2.86 -8.56
CA ASP A 174 0.15 1.42 -8.81
C ASP A 174 -1.22 0.74 -8.86
N THR A 175 -1.82 0.72 -10.05
CA THR A 175 -3.20 0.27 -10.25
C THR A 175 -3.44 -1.23 -10.06
N ASP A 176 -2.39 -2.04 -9.93
CA ASP A 176 -2.49 -3.49 -9.75
C ASP A 176 -1.61 -4.05 -8.62
N GLY A 177 -0.94 -3.16 -7.87
CA GLY A 177 -0.09 -3.52 -6.73
C GLY A 177 1.17 -4.27 -7.12
N SER A 178 1.56 -4.23 -8.39
CA SER A 178 2.66 -5.05 -8.90
C SER A 178 4.03 -4.62 -8.38
N SER A 179 4.17 -3.38 -7.89
CA SER A 179 5.38 -2.88 -7.24
C SER A 179 5.39 -3.08 -5.72
N LEU A 180 4.26 -3.50 -5.13
CA LEU A 180 4.08 -3.66 -3.69
C LEU A 180 4.67 -4.98 -3.20
N SER A 181 5.55 -4.94 -2.20
CA SER A 181 6.13 -6.13 -1.56
C SER A 181 5.50 -6.45 -0.21
N ALA A 182 4.97 -5.44 0.47
CA ALA A 182 4.26 -5.60 1.73
C ALA A 182 3.16 -4.54 1.86
N LEU A 183 2.05 -4.93 2.46
CA LEU A 183 0.95 -4.05 2.82
C LEU A 183 0.29 -4.58 4.09
N ASP A 184 0.51 -3.86 5.18
CA ASP A 184 -0.09 -4.14 6.48
C ASP A 184 -0.98 -2.97 6.86
N MET A 185 -2.22 -3.24 7.22
CA MET A 185 -3.15 -2.21 7.64
C MET A 185 -4.13 -2.75 8.68
N GLY A 186 -4.65 -1.88 9.53
CA GLY A 186 -5.65 -2.30 10.50
C GLY A 186 -5.98 -1.25 11.54
N TRP A 187 -7.10 -1.50 12.22
CA TRP A 187 -7.52 -0.74 13.39
C TRP A 187 -6.70 -1.17 14.62
N ASN A 188 -6.41 -0.20 15.48
CA ASN A 188 -5.92 -0.51 16.81
C ASN A 188 -7.02 -1.19 17.66
N SER A 189 -6.67 -1.77 18.81
CA SER A 189 -7.64 -2.49 19.66
C SER A 189 -8.77 -1.64 20.28
N SER A 190 -8.75 -0.33 20.07
CA SER A 190 -9.77 0.61 20.56
C SER A 190 -10.61 1.20 19.43
N ASP A 191 -10.34 0.80 18.18
CA ASP A 191 -10.98 1.27 16.96
C ASP A 191 -10.90 2.80 16.79
N THR A 192 -9.89 3.44 17.39
CA THR A 192 -9.71 4.90 17.33
C THR A 192 -8.64 5.33 16.34
N GLU A 193 -7.77 4.41 15.94
CA GLU A 193 -6.65 4.66 15.04
C GLU A 193 -6.60 3.57 13.97
N PHE A 194 -6.40 3.98 12.72
CA PHE A 194 -6.14 3.09 11.60
C PHE A 194 -4.70 3.30 11.12
N SER A 195 -3.90 2.24 11.12
CA SER A 195 -2.51 2.27 10.68
C SER A 195 -2.37 1.61 9.32
N ILE A 196 -1.48 2.15 8.50
CA ILE A 196 -1.12 1.68 7.17
C ILE A 196 0.40 1.66 7.10
N HIS A 197 0.94 0.53 6.69
CA HIS A 197 2.34 0.33 6.36
C HIS A 197 2.42 -0.33 4.98
N ALA A 198 3.18 0.25 4.08
CA ALA A 198 3.41 -0.31 2.76
C ALA A 198 4.89 -0.21 2.38
N GLU A 199 5.39 -1.26 1.75
CA GLU A 199 6.72 -1.30 1.16
C GLU A 199 6.61 -1.75 -0.29
N GLY A 200 7.46 -1.20 -1.13
CA GLY A 200 7.57 -1.65 -2.51
C GLY A 200 8.81 -1.15 -3.21
N ALA A 201 8.94 -1.56 -4.47
CA ALA A 201 10.15 -1.35 -5.26
C ALA A 201 9.85 -1.46 -6.76
N ASN A 202 10.73 -0.86 -7.56
CA ASN A 202 10.69 -0.88 -9.03
C ASN A 202 9.37 -0.36 -9.63
N ALA A 203 8.73 0.63 -8.98
CA ALA A 203 7.53 1.28 -9.51
C ALA A 203 7.92 2.30 -10.56
N GLY A 204 7.69 2.00 -11.83
CA GLY A 204 8.17 2.75 -12.98
C GLY A 204 7.04 3.34 -13.81
N SER A 205 7.15 3.19 -15.14
CA SER A 205 6.15 3.73 -16.06
C SER A 205 4.81 3.01 -16.01
N GLY A 206 4.77 1.75 -15.56
CA GLY A 206 3.53 0.98 -15.39
C GLY A 206 2.67 1.58 -14.27
N GLU A 207 3.33 2.06 -13.23
CA GLU A 207 2.75 2.63 -12.00
C GLU A 207 2.71 4.17 -12.06
N PHE A 208 2.87 4.71 -13.28
CA PHE A 208 2.91 6.15 -13.58
C PHE A 208 3.81 6.96 -12.63
N ALA A 209 4.93 6.37 -12.21
CA ALA A 209 5.82 6.92 -11.20
C ALA A 209 6.41 8.27 -11.62
N ARG A 210 6.23 9.27 -10.76
CA ARG A 210 6.78 10.61 -10.95
C ARG A 210 7.16 11.26 -9.63
N LEU A 211 8.20 12.07 -9.70
CA LEU A 211 8.67 12.89 -8.59
C LEU A 211 9.12 14.26 -9.08
N TRP A 212 8.92 15.27 -8.25
CA TRP A 212 9.48 16.59 -8.42
C TRP A 212 10.99 16.54 -8.70
N PRO A 213 11.45 17.02 -9.87
CA PRO A 213 12.86 17.05 -10.22
C PRO A 213 13.59 18.22 -9.51
N ALA A 214 13.76 18.09 -8.19
CA ALA A 214 14.41 19.09 -7.36
C ALA A 214 15.82 19.46 -7.89
N PRO A 215 16.22 20.75 -7.84
CA PRO A 215 15.51 21.88 -7.23
C PRO A 215 14.58 22.66 -8.18
N MET A 216 14.27 22.15 -9.37
CA MET A 216 13.57 22.94 -10.40
C MET A 216 12.15 23.33 -9.96
N ILE A 217 11.78 24.60 -10.06
CA ILE A 217 10.40 25.05 -9.84
C ILE A 217 9.72 25.19 -11.20
N GLY A 218 8.56 24.56 -11.41
CA GLY A 218 7.91 24.53 -12.72
C GLY A 218 8.50 23.44 -13.63
N GLY A 219 8.02 23.40 -14.88
CA GLY A 219 8.60 22.56 -15.93
C GLY A 219 7.58 21.76 -16.72
N ALA A 220 8.04 21.02 -17.72
CA ALA A 220 7.19 20.08 -18.43
C ALA A 220 7.00 18.80 -17.60
N ALA A 221 5.82 18.19 -17.71
CA ALA A 221 5.47 16.90 -17.11
C ALA A 221 6.52 15.78 -17.32
N ALA A 222 7.19 15.80 -18.48
CA ALA A 222 8.18 14.80 -18.82
C ALA A 222 9.44 14.86 -17.94
N LEU A 223 9.69 15.98 -17.25
CA LEU A 223 10.87 16.16 -16.40
C LEU A 223 10.76 15.40 -15.06
N SER A 224 9.54 15.05 -14.64
CA SER A 224 9.27 14.35 -13.39
C SER A 224 9.23 12.82 -13.53
N SER A 225 9.41 12.27 -14.73
CA SER A 225 9.29 10.82 -14.96
C SER A 225 10.50 10.04 -14.45
N GLY A 226 10.25 8.85 -13.91
CA GLY A 226 11.31 7.98 -13.43
C GLY A 226 10.75 6.71 -12.79
N GLU A 227 11.45 6.20 -11.80
CA GLU A 227 11.13 4.95 -11.11
C GLU A 227 11.42 5.06 -9.62
N PHE A 228 10.50 4.65 -8.76
CA PHE A 228 10.79 4.41 -7.35
C PHE A 228 11.46 3.06 -7.21
N LEU A 229 12.77 3.07 -6.94
CA LEU A 229 13.57 1.86 -6.79
C LEU A 229 13.23 1.14 -5.48
N GLU A 230 12.95 1.90 -4.44
CA GLU A 230 12.45 1.43 -3.14
C GLU A 230 11.62 2.54 -2.51
N TYR A 231 10.56 2.16 -1.81
CA TYR A 231 9.75 3.07 -1.03
C TYR A 231 9.17 2.38 0.21
N THR A 232 8.98 3.20 1.25
CA THR A 232 8.24 2.86 2.47
C THR A 232 7.23 3.97 2.73
N PHE A 233 6.00 3.57 3.01
CA PHE A 233 4.91 4.46 3.37
C PHE A 233 4.36 4.02 4.72
N ASP A 234 4.29 4.97 5.65
CA ASP A 234 3.72 4.77 6.97
C ASP A 234 2.69 5.85 7.22
N MET A 235 1.49 5.48 7.63
CA MET A 235 0.44 6.43 7.99
C MET A 235 -0.38 5.92 9.16
N THR A 236 -0.72 6.82 10.07
CA THR A 236 -1.70 6.59 11.14
C THR A 236 -2.77 7.67 11.07
N LEU A 237 -4.03 7.23 10.95
CA LEU A 237 -5.22 8.06 10.90
C LEU A 237 -5.92 7.97 12.26
N SER A 238 -6.09 9.09 12.96
CA SER A 238 -6.70 9.13 14.30
C SER A 238 -8.10 9.74 14.26
N TYR A 239 -9.10 9.10 14.86
CA TYR A 239 -10.51 9.53 14.79
C TYR A 239 -11.08 10.12 16.09
N GLY A 240 -10.35 10.03 17.20
CA GLY A 240 -10.74 10.59 18.50
C GLY A 240 -11.87 9.83 19.23
N THR A 241 -12.70 9.09 18.50
CA THR A 241 -13.70 8.16 19.05
C THR A 241 -13.66 6.82 18.31
N PRO A 242 -14.05 5.71 18.96
CA PRO A 242 -14.10 4.40 18.30
C PRO A 242 -15.00 4.41 17.05
N ILE A 243 -14.53 3.79 15.98
CA ILE A 243 -15.26 3.61 14.72
C ILE A 243 -15.96 2.25 14.74
N PRO A 244 -17.31 2.21 14.86
CA PRO A 244 -18.05 0.96 14.84
C PRO A 244 -17.85 0.20 13.54
N ASP A 245 -17.74 -1.13 13.65
CA ASP A 245 -17.66 -2.04 12.51
C ASP A 245 -16.50 -1.72 11.53
N HIS A 246 -15.46 -1.00 11.97
CA HIS A 246 -14.27 -0.70 11.16
C HIS A 246 -14.55 0.07 9.85
N ASN A 247 -15.69 0.76 9.78
CA ASN A 247 -16.18 1.44 8.58
C ASN A 247 -16.52 2.90 8.89
N THR A 248 -15.87 3.84 8.20
CA THR A 248 -16.13 5.27 8.36
C THR A 248 -15.94 6.05 7.06
N THR A 249 -16.73 7.13 6.94
CA THR A 249 -16.59 8.19 5.94
C THR A 249 -16.09 9.50 6.57
N ASP A 250 -15.88 9.50 7.89
CA ASP A 250 -15.42 10.67 8.61
C ASP A 250 -13.96 10.94 8.29
N PHE A 251 -13.56 12.20 8.37
CA PHE A 251 -12.17 12.56 8.25
C PHE A 251 -11.43 12.26 9.56
N PRO A 252 -10.15 11.84 9.48
CA PRO A 252 -9.32 11.73 10.68
C PRO A 252 -9.19 13.10 11.35
N THR A 253 -9.20 13.09 12.68
CA THR A 253 -8.89 14.24 13.55
C THR A 253 -7.39 14.55 13.58
N ASP A 254 -6.53 13.56 13.33
CA ASP A 254 -5.09 13.73 13.21
C ASP A 254 -4.50 12.71 12.22
N VAL A 255 -3.37 13.07 11.60
CA VAL A 255 -2.62 12.21 10.67
C VAL A 255 -1.14 12.32 11.01
N ALA A 256 -0.47 11.18 11.14
CA ALA A 256 0.96 11.09 11.37
C ALA A 256 1.59 10.00 10.49
N GLY A 257 2.90 10.06 10.30
CA GLY A 257 3.66 9.10 9.50
C GLY A 257 4.55 9.78 8.48
N GLY A 258 4.87 9.08 7.40
CA GLY A 258 5.74 9.60 6.37
C GLY A 258 5.87 8.72 5.13
N PHE A 259 6.61 9.23 4.17
CA PHE A 259 6.99 8.52 2.96
C PHE A 259 8.49 8.70 2.73
N SER A 260 9.21 7.60 2.67
CA SER A 260 10.63 7.56 2.35
C SER A 260 10.85 6.76 1.08
N ALA A 261 11.72 7.24 0.19
CA ALA A 261 11.98 6.52 -1.06
C ALA A 261 13.33 6.88 -1.69
N ILE A 262 13.80 6.00 -2.59
CA ILE A 262 14.80 6.34 -3.59
C ILE A 262 14.14 6.31 -4.96
N PHE A 263 14.13 7.47 -5.62
CA PHE A 263 13.60 7.64 -6.96
C PHE A 263 14.72 7.88 -7.96
N GLN A 264 14.74 7.13 -9.07
CA GLN A 264 15.66 7.37 -10.17
C GLN A 264 14.97 8.20 -11.25
N ASN A 265 15.44 9.43 -11.46
CA ASN A 265 15.01 10.23 -12.60
C ASN A 265 15.81 9.83 -13.84
N THR A 266 15.09 9.39 -14.87
CA THR A 266 15.66 8.95 -16.16
C THR A 266 15.07 9.71 -17.34
N ASN A 267 14.57 10.93 -17.09
CA ASN A 267 13.96 11.73 -18.14
C ASN A 267 14.94 12.03 -19.30
N THR A 268 14.39 12.14 -20.50
CA THR A 268 15.16 12.37 -21.74
C THR A 268 15.12 13.82 -22.21
N THR A 269 14.32 14.67 -21.56
CA THR A 269 14.11 16.06 -21.96
C THR A 269 15.21 16.97 -21.41
N ASP A 270 15.62 16.75 -20.16
CA ASP A 270 16.75 17.39 -19.52
C ASP A 270 17.53 16.38 -18.67
N THR A 271 18.57 15.81 -19.28
CA THR A 271 19.40 14.79 -18.64
C THR A 271 20.24 15.33 -17.49
N ALA A 272 20.38 16.65 -17.34
CA ALA A 272 21.04 17.24 -16.17
C ALA A 272 20.24 17.00 -14.87
N LEU A 273 18.94 16.73 -14.99
CA LEU A 273 18.07 16.36 -13.87
C LEU A 273 18.10 14.85 -13.57
N ASN A 274 18.77 14.03 -14.39
CA ASN A 274 18.89 12.61 -14.10
C ASN A 274 19.75 12.37 -12.87
N GLY A 275 19.44 11.33 -12.11
CA GLY A 275 20.11 11.02 -10.86
C GLY A 275 19.19 10.26 -9.90
N PHE A 276 19.64 10.10 -8.67
CA PHE A 276 18.93 9.39 -7.60
C PHE A 276 18.47 10.40 -6.56
N TYR A 277 17.18 10.37 -6.26
CA TYR A 277 16.49 11.32 -5.40
C TYR A 277 16.07 10.56 -4.14
N VAL A 278 16.70 10.86 -3.02
CA VAL A 278 16.27 10.37 -1.72
C VAL A 278 15.21 11.31 -1.18
N VAL A 279 14.05 10.73 -0.90
CA VAL A 279 12.85 11.39 -0.43
C VAL A 279 12.63 11.03 1.03
N ASP A 280 12.31 12.04 1.84
CA ASP A 280 11.89 11.86 3.23
C ASP A 280 10.79 12.89 3.52
N PHE A 281 9.55 12.40 3.54
CA PHE A 281 8.35 13.19 3.81
C PHE A 281 7.74 12.81 5.15
N SER A 282 7.20 13.79 5.85
CA SER A 282 6.37 13.62 7.04
C SER A 282 4.94 14.05 6.75
N PHE A 283 3.98 13.28 7.25
CA PHE A 283 2.55 13.54 7.10
C PHE A 283 1.99 14.30 8.30
N GLN A 284 0.98 15.14 8.03
CA GLN A 284 0.26 15.90 9.03
C GLN A 284 -1.16 16.23 8.55
N ARG A 285 -2.11 16.45 9.46
CA ARG A 285 -3.52 16.71 9.12
C ARG A 285 -3.76 18.04 8.39
N ASP A 286 -2.85 19.01 8.49
CA ASP A 286 -3.03 20.38 8.00
C ASP A 286 -3.14 20.48 6.47
N THR A 287 -4.32 20.25 5.91
CA THR A 287 -4.54 20.40 4.47
C THR A 287 -4.86 21.83 4.08
N TYR A 288 -4.31 22.26 2.95
CA TYR A 288 -4.71 23.51 2.33
C TYR A 288 -6.21 23.49 2.01
N ALA A 289 -6.72 22.39 1.45
CA ALA A 289 -8.12 22.24 1.09
C ALA A 289 -9.07 22.49 2.27
N GLU A 290 -8.75 21.98 3.46
CA GLU A 290 -9.54 22.25 4.66
C GLU A 290 -9.47 23.73 5.05
N SER A 291 -8.27 24.30 5.08
CA SER A 291 -8.07 25.72 5.40
C SER A 291 -8.82 26.66 4.43
N ALA A 292 -8.98 26.22 3.17
CA ALA A 292 -9.69 26.94 2.12
C ALA A 292 -11.21 26.65 2.10
N GLY A 293 -11.72 25.83 3.02
CA GLY A 293 -13.13 25.45 3.09
C GLY A 293 -13.59 24.52 1.96
N ALA A 294 -12.66 23.90 1.23
CA ALA A 294 -12.96 22.99 0.14
C ALA A 294 -13.54 21.64 0.64
N VAL A 295 -13.17 21.22 1.85
CA VAL A 295 -13.62 19.95 2.46
C VAL A 295 -15.15 19.86 2.58
N ALA A 296 -15.84 20.98 2.83
CA ALA A 296 -17.30 21.02 2.96
C ALA A 296 -18.06 20.69 1.65
N LEU A 297 -17.36 20.61 0.51
CA LEU A 297 -17.95 20.37 -0.81
C LEU A 297 -17.78 18.94 -1.31
N TYR A 298 -17.00 18.12 -0.60
CA TYR A 298 -16.80 16.72 -0.93
C TYR A 298 -17.67 15.85 -0.04
N ASP A 299 -18.75 15.34 -0.63
CA ASP A 299 -19.66 14.36 -0.05
C ASP A 299 -18.91 13.08 0.30
N GLY A 300 -18.53 12.90 1.58
CA GLY A 300 -18.19 11.66 2.34
C GLY A 300 -17.25 10.60 1.72
N SER A 301 -16.89 10.74 0.45
CA SER A 301 -16.28 9.73 -0.41
C SER A 301 -14.76 9.82 -0.43
N ARG A 302 -14.21 10.76 0.34
CA ARG A 302 -12.78 11.13 0.38
C ARG A 302 -12.15 10.97 1.75
N GLY A 303 -12.90 10.43 2.71
CA GLY A 303 -12.44 10.00 4.02
C GLY A 303 -12.94 8.58 4.28
N ILE A 304 -12.87 7.72 3.26
CA ILE A 304 -13.34 6.35 3.38
C ILE A 304 -12.21 5.52 4.00
N VAL A 305 -12.50 4.91 5.14
CA VAL A 305 -11.80 3.70 5.58
C VAL A 305 -12.87 2.64 5.73
N SER A 306 -12.82 1.64 4.86
CA SER A 306 -13.76 0.53 4.86
C SER A 306 -12.97 -0.77 4.88
N VAL A 307 -12.98 -1.44 6.02
CA VAL A 307 -12.45 -2.80 6.14
C VAL A 307 -13.64 -3.73 6.23
N VAL A 308 -13.71 -4.68 5.30
CA VAL A 308 -14.68 -5.77 5.39
C VAL A 308 -13.96 -6.94 6.04
N ASP A 309 -14.22 -7.13 7.34
CA ASP A 309 -13.79 -8.32 8.06
C ASP A 309 -14.31 -9.55 7.30
N VAL A 310 -13.42 -10.31 6.68
CA VAL A 310 -13.75 -11.60 6.10
C VAL A 310 -13.90 -12.57 7.26
N PRO A 311 -15.09 -13.19 7.44
CA PRO A 311 -15.28 -14.12 8.55
C PRO A 311 -14.21 -15.20 8.51
N GLU A 312 -13.42 -15.33 9.58
CA GLU A 312 -12.29 -16.26 9.64
C GLU A 312 -12.66 -17.60 8.98
N PRO A 313 -11.98 -18.02 7.91
CA PRO A 313 -12.37 -19.19 7.14
C PRO A 313 -12.34 -20.39 8.06
N GLY A 314 -13.52 -20.92 8.45
CA GLY A 314 -13.82 -21.66 9.68
C GLY A 314 -12.73 -22.58 10.27
N ALA A 315 -11.57 -22.06 10.64
CA ALA A 315 -10.41 -22.81 11.08
C ALA A 315 -10.71 -23.37 12.48
N LEU A 316 -11.47 -22.62 13.28
CA LEU A 316 -12.09 -23.12 14.50
C LEU A 316 -13.07 -24.26 14.24
N ALA A 317 -13.83 -24.23 13.13
CA ALA A 317 -14.71 -25.32 12.75
C ALA A 317 -13.94 -26.55 12.26
N VAL A 318 -12.86 -26.38 11.49
CA VAL A 318 -11.96 -27.47 11.06
C VAL A 318 -11.21 -28.06 12.25
N PHE A 319 -10.72 -27.22 13.17
CA PHE A 319 -10.07 -27.66 14.40
C PHE A 319 -11.05 -28.41 15.30
N GLY A 320 -12.28 -27.89 15.44
CA GLY A 320 -13.37 -28.54 16.18
C GLY A 320 -13.75 -29.90 15.58
N LEU A 321 -13.87 -30.00 14.25
CA LEU A 321 -14.14 -31.26 13.54
C LEU A 321 -12.98 -32.25 13.65
N GLY A 322 -11.74 -31.76 13.60
CA GLY A 322 -10.53 -32.56 13.81
C GLY A 322 -10.48 -33.18 15.21
N LEU A 323 -10.80 -32.40 16.24
CA LEU A 323 -10.90 -32.89 17.62
C LEU A 323 -12.05 -33.91 17.78
N ALA A 324 -13.20 -33.67 17.17
CA ALA A 324 -14.33 -34.61 17.20
C ALA A 324 -13.99 -35.96 16.54
N GLY A 325 -13.30 -35.95 15.40
CA GLY A 325 -12.81 -37.16 14.73
C GLY A 325 -11.83 -37.97 15.59
N LEU A 326 -10.99 -37.30 16.37
CA LEU A 326 -10.04 -37.93 17.29
C LEU A 326 -10.73 -38.64 18.47
N VAL A 327 -11.84 -38.09 18.95
CA VAL A 327 -12.67 -38.71 20.01
C VAL A 327 -13.38 -39.97 19.49
N VAL A 328 -13.91 -39.93 18.26
CA VAL A 328 -14.62 -41.08 17.64
C VAL A 328 -13.66 -42.25 17.37
N THR A 329 -12.44 -41.97 16.92
CA THR A 329 -11.43 -43.02 16.66
C THR A 329 -10.89 -43.66 17.93
N ARG A 330 -10.83 -42.93 19.06
CA ARG A 330 -10.48 -43.52 20.37
C ARG A 330 -11.53 -44.53 20.87
N ARG A 331 -12.83 -44.27 20.66
CA ARG A 331 -13.90 -45.17 21.13
C ARG A 331 -13.95 -46.53 20.42
N LYS A 332 -13.55 -46.60 19.14
CA LYS A 332 -13.53 -47.86 18.37
C LYS A 332 -12.38 -48.82 18.74
N ARG A 333 -11.42 -48.40 19.57
CA ARG A 333 -10.29 -49.25 20.02
C ARG A 333 -10.55 -49.97 21.35
N THR A 334 -11.62 -49.62 22.06
CA THR A 334 -11.96 -50.16 23.38
C THR A 334 -13.17 -51.08 23.37
N ALA A 335 -13.64 -51.49 22.18
CA ALA A 335 -14.63 -52.54 21.98
C ALA A 335 -13.98 -53.65 21.15
#